data_AF-A0A974P3U6-F1
#
_entry.id   AF-A0A974P3U6-F1
#
_cell.length_a   1.000
_cell.length_b   1.000
_cell.length_c   1.000
_cell.angle_alpha   90.00
_cell.angle_beta   90.00
_cell.angle_gamma   90.00
#
_symmetry.space_group_name_H-M   'P 1'
#
loop_
_entity.id
_entity.type
_entity.pdbx_description
1 polymer ?
#
loop_
_entity_poly.entity_id
_entity_poly.type
_entity_poly.pdbx_seq_one_letter_code
_entity_poly.pdbx_strand_id
1 'polypeptide(L)'
;MTAVGETNIPLGLVWGWHALAPAGPFTLGSPYGTAHVRKIIILMTDGENTMNNPSRSGESNASFYGGLGYIWQNMLGTTSTDGAVRASAIDDRLKLLCTAVKNRDIVIYTVRVEVTSGTSTLLQDCASTPDKFYDVQNVSDLQAAFDAIAGSIDNLRLSK
;
A
#
# COMPACT_ATOMS: atom_id res chain seq x y z
N MET A 1 -23.60 -2.80 -3.88
CA MET A 1 -22.84 -2.82 -2.61
C MET A 1 -22.07 -1.52 -2.55
N THR A 2 -22.40 -0.65 -1.61
CA THR A 2 -21.60 0.56 -1.34
C THR A 2 -20.48 0.12 -0.41
N ALA A 3 -19.23 0.39 -0.75
CA ALA A 3 -18.12 0.09 0.13
C ALA A 3 -18.25 0.93 1.41
N VAL A 4 -18.33 0.27 2.56
CA VAL A 4 -18.24 0.91 3.88
C VAL A 4 -16.96 0.39 4.50
N GLY A 5 -16.02 1.28 4.79
CA GLY A 5 -14.72 0.88 5.30
C GLY A 5 -13.76 2.06 5.46
N GLU A 6 -12.59 1.72 5.97
CA GLU A 6 -11.46 2.61 6.20
C GLU A 6 -10.29 2.19 5.30
N THR A 7 -9.31 3.05 5.11
CA THR A 7 -8.18 2.84 4.22
C THR A 7 -6.97 2.37 5.02
N ASN A 8 -6.60 1.09 4.86
CA ASN A 8 -5.39 0.50 5.44
C ASN A 8 -4.48 0.01 4.31
N ILE A 9 -3.73 0.93 3.73
CA ILE A 9 -2.79 0.68 2.63
C ILE A 9 -1.75 -0.40 2.99
N PRO A 10 -1.11 -0.40 4.18
CA PRO A 10 -0.10 -1.42 4.48
C PRO A 10 -0.69 -2.85 4.51
N LEU A 11 -1.97 -3.02 4.86
CA LEU A 11 -2.63 -4.32 4.78
C LEU A 11 -2.71 -4.81 3.31
N GLY A 12 -3.06 -3.94 2.37
CA GLY A 12 -3.05 -4.28 0.95
C GLY A 12 -1.65 -4.62 0.45
N LEU A 13 -0.66 -3.80 0.82
CA LEU A 13 0.73 -3.99 0.41
C LEU A 13 1.31 -5.32 0.94
N VAL A 14 1.04 -5.69 2.19
CA VAL A 14 1.59 -6.93 2.76
C VAL A 14 0.99 -8.16 2.09
N TRP A 15 -0.31 -8.13 1.76
CA TRP A 15 -0.95 -9.22 1.01
C TRP A 15 -0.43 -9.31 -0.42
N GLY A 16 -0.22 -8.18 -1.09
CA GLY A 16 0.46 -8.14 -2.40
C GLY A 16 1.87 -8.73 -2.33
N TRP A 17 2.63 -8.41 -1.28
CA TRP A 17 3.94 -9.00 -1.06
C TRP A 17 3.85 -10.51 -0.78
N HIS A 18 2.88 -10.98 0.02
CA HIS A 18 2.67 -12.40 0.25
C HIS A 18 2.35 -13.18 -1.02
N ALA A 19 1.64 -12.60 -1.98
CA ALA A 19 1.40 -13.23 -3.28
C ALA A 19 2.68 -13.42 -4.11
N LEU A 20 3.68 -12.55 -3.91
CA LEU A 20 4.98 -12.64 -4.57
C LEU A 20 6.00 -13.46 -3.78
N ALA A 21 5.80 -13.68 -2.49
CA ALA A 21 6.77 -14.36 -1.63
C ALA A 21 6.87 -15.85 -1.98
N PRO A 22 8.08 -16.46 -1.88
CA PRO A 22 8.26 -17.90 -2.12
C PRO A 22 7.74 -18.79 -0.99
N ALA A 23 7.51 -18.20 0.18
CA ALA A 23 6.93 -18.87 1.33
C ALA A 23 5.80 -17.99 1.88
N GLY A 24 4.67 -18.61 2.21
CA GLY A 24 3.45 -17.93 2.61
C GLY A 24 2.21 -18.70 2.17
N PRO A 25 0.99 -18.15 2.36
CA PRO A 25 -0.24 -18.83 1.99
C PRO A 25 -0.36 -19.08 0.47
N PHE A 26 0.38 -18.31 -0.34
CA PHE A 26 0.46 -18.49 -1.79
C PHE A 26 1.88 -18.96 -2.15
N THR A 27 2.11 -20.26 -2.23
CA THR A 27 3.45 -20.87 -2.43
C THR A 27 3.94 -20.85 -3.89
N LEU A 28 3.35 -20.00 -4.74
CA LEU A 28 3.63 -19.96 -6.19
C LEU A 28 4.68 -18.92 -6.58
N GLY A 29 5.14 -18.08 -5.65
CA GLY A 29 6.20 -17.11 -5.90
C GLY A 29 7.55 -17.80 -6.13
N SER A 30 8.27 -17.45 -7.20
CA SER A 30 9.67 -17.90 -7.34
C SER A 30 10.53 -17.41 -6.16
N PRO A 31 11.60 -18.13 -5.77
CA PRO A 31 12.54 -17.64 -4.77
C PRO A 31 13.03 -16.21 -5.05
N TYR A 32 13.30 -15.45 -3.99
CA TYR A 32 13.95 -14.14 -4.13
C TYR A 32 15.31 -14.31 -4.82
N GLY A 33 15.65 -13.38 -5.71
CA GLY A 33 16.90 -13.43 -6.47
C GLY A 33 16.95 -14.49 -7.59
N THR A 34 15.84 -15.17 -7.90
CA THR A 34 15.79 -16.11 -9.04
C THR A 34 16.21 -15.38 -10.33
N ALA A 35 17.20 -15.94 -11.03
CA ALA A 35 17.69 -15.35 -12.27
C ALA A 35 16.56 -15.15 -13.28
N HIS A 36 16.55 -14.00 -13.96
CA HIS A 36 15.52 -13.63 -14.94
C HIS A 36 14.09 -13.46 -14.41
N VAL A 37 13.88 -13.48 -13.09
CA VAL A 37 12.60 -13.16 -12.47
C VAL A 37 12.68 -11.79 -11.81
N ARG A 38 11.73 -10.91 -12.13
CA ARG A 38 11.54 -9.63 -11.44
C ARG A 38 10.20 -9.66 -10.72
N LYS A 39 10.20 -9.20 -9.48
CA LYS A 39 9.00 -9.08 -8.65
C LYS A 39 8.59 -7.61 -8.62
N ILE A 40 7.33 -7.35 -8.91
CA ILE A 40 6.80 -5.99 -9.09
C ILE A 40 5.46 -5.89 -8.39
N ILE A 41 5.25 -4.82 -7.62
CA ILE A 41 3.98 -4.43 -7.02
C ILE A 41 3.57 -3.10 -7.65
N ILE A 42 2.30 -2.99 -8.05
CA ILE A 42 1.67 -1.73 -8.41
C ILE A 42 0.65 -1.41 -7.31
N LEU A 43 0.93 -0.38 -6.51
CA LEU A 43 0.09 0.05 -5.41
C LEU A 43 -0.71 1.29 -5.83
N MET A 44 -2.03 1.13 -5.95
CA MET A 44 -2.94 2.20 -6.38
C MET A 44 -3.86 2.62 -5.23
N THR A 45 -3.86 3.91 -4.88
CA THR A 45 -4.64 4.49 -3.75
C THR A 45 -4.59 6.03 -3.79
N ASP A 46 -5.44 6.73 -3.05
CA ASP A 46 -5.37 8.20 -2.88
C ASP A 46 -4.17 8.65 -2.01
N GLY A 47 -3.61 7.72 -1.25
CA GLY A 47 -2.46 7.92 -0.38
C GLY A 47 -2.83 8.31 1.05
N GLU A 48 -4.10 8.25 1.43
CA GLU A 48 -4.58 8.57 2.76
C GLU A 48 -4.95 7.29 3.52
N ASN A 49 -4.23 7.01 4.61
CA ASN A 49 -4.69 5.97 5.54
C ASN A 49 -5.76 6.55 6.49
N THR A 50 -6.81 5.79 6.73
CA THR A 50 -7.91 6.19 7.62
C THR A 50 -8.20 5.08 8.63
N MET A 51 -8.61 5.47 9.83
CA MET A 51 -9.13 4.57 10.87
C MET A 51 -9.99 5.37 11.85
N ASN A 52 -11.18 5.73 11.40
CA ASN A 52 -12.12 6.50 12.18
C ASN A 52 -12.62 5.71 13.40
N ASN A 53 -12.98 6.46 14.43
CA ASN A 53 -13.65 5.90 15.58
C ASN A 53 -15.16 5.85 15.28
N PRO A 54 -15.79 4.65 15.23
CA PRO A 54 -17.23 4.57 15.01
C PRO A 54 -18.07 5.20 16.12
N SER A 55 -17.44 5.59 17.26
CA SER A 55 -18.00 6.40 18.36
C SER A 55 -19.52 6.38 18.43
N ARG A 56 -20.08 5.21 18.72
CA ARG A 56 -21.24 5.17 19.59
C ARG A 56 -20.69 5.24 21.01
N SER A 57 -21.12 6.23 21.77
CA SER A 57 -20.81 6.35 23.19
C SER A 57 -21.11 5.02 23.89
N GLY A 58 -20.09 4.41 24.50
CA GLY A 58 -20.22 3.15 25.26
C GLY A 58 -19.68 1.89 24.59
N GLU A 59 -19.10 1.95 23.39
CA GLU A 59 -18.49 0.76 22.77
C GLU A 59 -17.05 0.53 23.26
N SER A 60 -16.81 -0.59 23.96
CA SER A 60 -15.49 -0.98 24.48
C SER A 60 -14.43 -1.21 23.39
N ASN A 61 -14.87 -1.41 22.14
CA ASN A 61 -14.00 -1.78 21.03
C ASN A 61 -13.32 -0.58 20.33
N ALA A 62 -13.87 0.64 20.49
CA ALA A 62 -13.31 1.93 20.06
C ALA A 62 -12.84 2.07 18.59
N SER A 63 -13.11 1.08 17.74
CA SER A 63 -12.68 0.97 16.33
C SER A 63 -13.45 -0.16 15.63
N PHE A 64 -13.49 -0.14 14.30
CA PHE A 64 -13.90 -1.33 13.54
C PHE A 64 -12.85 -2.44 13.67
N TYR A 65 -13.31 -3.69 13.72
CA TYR A 65 -12.39 -4.84 13.70
C TYR A 65 -11.74 -4.94 12.31
N GLY A 66 -10.40 -4.99 12.26
CA GLY A 66 -9.66 -5.09 11.00
C GLY A 66 -8.48 -6.08 11.07
N GLY A 67 -7.59 -6.02 10.08
CA GLY A 67 -6.40 -6.88 10.01
C GLY A 67 -5.40 -6.73 11.17
N LEU A 68 -5.57 -5.70 12.00
CA LEU A 68 -4.80 -5.44 13.21
C LEU A 68 -5.66 -5.57 14.49
N GLY A 69 -6.80 -6.27 14.39
CA GLY A 69 -7.77 -6.36 15.50
C GLY A 69 -8.45 -5.02 15.80
N TYR A 70 -8.91 -4.89 17.04
CA TYR A 70 -9.42 -3.64 17.61
C TYR A 70 -8.28 -2.77 18.18
N ILE A 71 -8.48 -1.46 18.19
CA ILE A 71 -7.50 -0.47 18.64
C ILE A 71 -7.04 -0.67 20.10
N TRP A 72 -7.94 -1.12 20.99
CA TRP A 72 -7.61 -1.35 22.40
C TRP A 72 -6.61 -2.50 22.60
N GLN A 73 -6.49 -3.41 21.62
CA GLN A 73 -5.51 -4.49 21.64
C GLN A 73 -4.08 -3.99 21.40
N ASN A 74 -3.91 -2.70 21.09
CA ASN A 74 -2.62 -2.03 20.87
C ASN A 74 -1.74 -2.68 19.79
N MET A 75 -2.33 -3.48 18.90
CA MET A 75 -1.58 -4.10 17.81
C MET A 75 -1.08 -3.09 16.79
N LEU A 76 -1.64 -1.87 16.74
CA LEU A 76 -1.18 -0.74 15.92
C LEU A 76 0.03 0.00 16.56
N GLY A 77 0.29 -0.22 17.86
CA GLY A 77 1.26 0.55 18.64
C GLY A 77 0.68 1.84 19.24
N THR A 78 -0.64 2.03 19.13
CA THR A 78 -1.40 3.07 19.81
C THR A 78 -2.78 2.53 20.19
N THR A 79 -3.33 3.01 21.30
CA THR A 79 -4.71 2.77 21.73
C THR A 79 -5.58 4.03 21.61
N SER A 80 -5.05 5.09 20.98
CA SER A 80 -5.72 6.39 20.87
C SER A 80 -7.10 6.27 20.22
N THR A 81 -8.06 7.09 20.65
CA THR A 81 -9.36 7.25 20.01
C THR A 81 -9.38 8.27 18.87
N ASP A 82 -8.27 8.97 18.66
CA ASP A 82 -8.09 9.99 17.64
C ASP A 82 -7.75 9.34 16.28
N GLY A 83 -8.56 9.63 15.25
CA GLY A 83 -8.40 9.11 13.90
C GLY A 83 -7.08 9.54 13.23
N ALA A 84 -6.60 10.76 13.46
CA ALA A 84 -5.36 11.26 12.88
C ALA A 84 -4.14 10.58 13.51
N VAL A 85 -4.16 10.35 14.84
CA VAL A 85 -3.10 9.58 15.52
C VAL A 85 -3.03 8.16 14.98
N ARG A 86 -4.17 7.52 14.71
CA ARG A 86 -4.23 6.18 14.13
C ARG A 86 -3.71 6.18 12.69
N ALA A 87 -4.16 7.12 11.87
CA ALA A 87 -3.69 7.29 10.48
C ALA A 87 -2.16 7.43 10.43
N SER A 88 -1.58 8.30 11.27
CA SER A 88 -0.12 8.46 11.36
C SER A 88 0.59 7.16 11.75
N ALA A 89 0.03 6.37 12.68
CA ALA A 89 0.61 5.07 13.05
C ALA A 89 0.52 4.04 11.91
N ILE A 90 -0.51 4.12 11.06
CA ILE A 90 -0.64 3.29 9.85
C ILE A 90 0.37 3.77 8.78
N ASP A 91 0.56 5.07 8.62
CA ASP A 91 1.56 5.64 7.69
C ASP A 91 2.97 5.17 8.04
N ASP A 92 3.33 5.17 9.33
CA ASP A 92 4.64 4.69 9.76
C ASP A 92 4.83 3.20 9.48
N ARG A 93 3.77 2.39 9.59
CA ARG A 93 3.80 0.99 9.16
C ARG A 93 3.97 0.85 7.66
N LEU A 94 3.28 1.68 6.88
CA LEU A 94 3.43 1.68 5.44
C LEU A 94 4.88 1.98 5.05
N LYS A 95 5.52 3.00 5.63
CA LYS A 95 6.94 3.32 5.40
C LYS A 95 7.86 2.15 5.71
N LEU A 96 7.67 1.51 6.87
CA LEU A 96 8.44 0.33 7.26
C LEU A 96 8.25 -0.82 6.27
N LEU A 97 7.01 -1.07 5.84
CA LEU A 97 6.68 -2.14 4.91
C LEU A 97 7.24 -1.88 3.51
N CYS A 98 7.11 -0.67 2.97
CA CYS A 98 7.71 -0.29 1.69
C CYS A 98 9.24 -0.47 1.73
N THR A 99 9.89 -0.12 2.84
CA THR A 99 11.33 -0.35 3.03
C THR A 99 11.66 -1.84 3.04
N ALA A 100 10.91 -2.66 3.77
CA ALA A 100 11.12 -4.10 3.82
C ALA A 100 10.93 -4.79 2.46
N VAL A 101 9.93 -4.37 1.69
CA VAL A 101 9.65 -4.86 0.34
C VAL A 101 10.78 -4.47 -0.61
N LYS A 102 11.22 -3.21 -0.59
CA LYS A 102 12.36 -2.72 -1.41
C LYS A 102 13.65 -3.47 -1.10
N ASN A 103 13.91 -3.77 0.18
CA ASN A 103 15.07 -4.56 0.61
C ASN A 103 15.06 -6.02 0.12
N ARG A 104 13.96 -6.50 -0.50
CA ARG A 104 13.87 -7.81 -1.17
C ARG A 104 13.97 -7.71 -2.68
N ASP A 105 14.48 -6.59 -3.21
CA ASP A 105 14.61 -6.30 -4.64
C ASP A 105 13.27 -6.32 -5.40
N ILE A 106 12.16 -6.07 -4.69
CA ILE A 106 10.83 -5.93 -5.27
C ILE A 106 10.66 -4.48 -5.71
N VAL A 107 10.26 -4.27 -6.97
CA VAL A 107 9.96 -2.94 -7.49
C VAL A 107 8.56 -2.55 -7.08
N ILE A 108 8.41 -1.38 -6.46
CA ILE A 108 7.13 -0.80 -6.10
C ILE A 108 6.87 0.39 -7.05
N TYR A 109 5.81 0.27 -7.83
CA TYR A 109 5.16 1.38 -8.50
C TYR A 109 4.03 1.88 -7.61
N THR A 110 3.89 3.19 -7.44
CA THR A 110 2.76 3.80 -6.75
C THR A 110 1.96 4.65 -7.71
N VAL A 111 0.64 4.49 -7.70
CA VAL A 111 -0.30 5.22 -8.55
C VAL A 111 -1.29 5.93 -7.63
N ARG A 112 -1.13 7.24 -7.51
CA ARG A 112 -2.05 8.07 -6.75
C ARG A 112 -3.30 8.38 -7.57
N VAL A 113 -4.48 8.21 -7.00
CA VAL A 113 -5.77 8.49 -7.66
C VAL A 113 -6.66 9.39 -6.81
N GLU A 114 -7.68 10.01 -7.42
CA GLU A 114 -8.79 10.71 -6.75
C GLU A 114 -8.35 11.86 -5.80
N VAL A 115 -7.98 13.02 -6.36
CA VAL A 115 -7.41 14.12 -5.57
C VAL A 115 -8.18 15.42 -5.79
N THR A 116 -8.63 16.01 -4.68
CA THR A 116 -9.16 17.39 -4.61
C THR A 116 -8.08 18.44 -4.29
N SER A 117 -6.93 18.05 -3.69
CA SER A 117 -5.69 18.87 -3.61
C SER A 117 -4.45 18.10 -3.10
N GLY A 118 -3.23 18.57 -3.40
CA GLY A 118 -1.96 18.12 -2.80
C GLY A 118 -1.19 17.03 -3.57
N THR A 119 -0.02 16.61 -3.07
CA THR A 119 0.76 15.40 -3.45
C THR A 119 0.94 14.48 -2.23
N SER A 120 1.01 13.16 -2.40
CA SER A 120 1.28 12.23 -1.29
C SER A 120 2.77 11.91 -1.19
N THR A 121 3.49 12.61 -0.30
CA THR A 121 4.89 12.29 0.04
C THR A 121 5.04 10.83 0.48
N LEU A 122 4.03 10.30 1.17
CA LEU A 122 4.00 8.90 1.61
C LEU A 122 4.08 7.91 0.44
N LEU A 123 3.32 8.13 -0.63
CA LEU A 123 3.37 7.28 -1.83
C LEU A 123 4.62 7.52 -2.68
N GLN A 124 5.13 8.75 -2.71
CA GLN A 124 6.40 9.07 -3.37
C GLN A 124 7.56 8.32 -2.71
N ASP A 125 7.63 8.33 -1.38
CA ASP A 125 8.67 7.64 -0.61
C ASP A 125 8.53 6.10 -0.68
N CYS A 126 7.30 5.61 -0.82
CA CYS A 126 7.04 4.18 -0.94
C CYS A 126 7.49 3.62 -2.31
N ALA A 127 7.42 4.41 -3.39
CA ALA A 127 7.93 4.02 -4.70
C ALA A 127 9.41 3.61 -4.63
N SER A 128 9.82 2.67 -5.49
CA SER A 128 11.23 2.23 -5.52
C SER A 128 12.19 3.33 -5.97
N THR A 129 11.75 4.16 -6.92
CA THR A 129 12.47 5.33 -7.41
C THR A 129 11.46 6.43 -7.77
N PRO A 130 11.88 7.71 -7.85
CA PRO A 130 10.95 8.80 -8.14
C PRO A 130 10.18 8.65 -9.46
N ASP A 131 10.76 8.01 -10.47
CA ASP A 131 10.12 7.72 -11.77
C ASP A 131 9.07 6.59 -11.71
N LYS A 132 8.86 5.99 -10.54
CA LYS A 132 7.90 4.91 -10.29
C LYS A 132 6.67 5.38 -9.52
N PHE A 133 6.61 6.68 -9.22
CA PHE A 133 5.42 7.36 -8.69
C PHE A 133 4.65 8.02 -9.84
N TYR A 134 3.36 7.71 -9.92
CA TYR A 134 2.43 8.24 -10.90
C TYR A 134 1.32 8.97 -10.16
N ASP A 135 1.07 10.23 -10.49
CA ASP A 135 0.00 11.02 -9.91
C ASP A 135 -1.12 11.21 -10.93
N VAL A 136 -2.21 10.47 -10.77
CA VAL A 136 -3.35 10.44 -11.68
C VAL A 136 -4.46 11.31 -11.09
N GLN A 137 -4.58 12.52 -11.63
CA GLN A 137 -5.57 13.52 -11.17
C GLN A 137 -6.94 13.32 -11.82
N ASN A 138 -7.00 12.67 -12.98
CA ASN A 138 -8.25 12.36 -13.68
C ASN A 138 -8.32 10.88 -14.05
N VAL A 139 -9.52 10.31 -14.01
CA VAL A 139 -9.75 8.90 -14.38
C VAL A 139 -9.30 8.60 -15.81
N SER A 140 -9.35 9.58 -16.72
CA SER A 140 -8.88 9.44 -18.11
C SER A 140 -7.37 9.13 -18.20
N ASP A 141 -6.59 9.60 -17.22
CA ASP A 141 -5.14 9.52 -17.26
C ASP A 141 -4.63 8.20 -16.65
N LEU A 142 -5.53 7.41 -16.05
CA LEU A 142 -5.21 6.13 -15.44
C LEU A 142 -4.70 5.12 -16.46
N GLN A 143 -5.30 5.08 -17.65
CA GLN A 143 -4.86 4.21 -18.73
C GLN A 143 -3.43 4.53 -19.16
N ALA A 144 -3.12 5.81 -19.36
CA ALA A 144 -1.78 6.26 -19.72
C ALA A 144 -0.73 5.91 -18.66
N ALA A 145 -1.09 5.99 -17.37
CA ALA A 145 -0.20 5.58 -16.29
C ALA A 145 0.12 4.07 -16.35
N PHE A 146 -0.90 3.22 -16.52
CA PHE A 146 -0.67 1.77 -16.65
C PHE A 146 0.08 1.39 -17.92
N ASP A 147 -0.18 2.06 -19.05
CA ASP A 147 0.56 1.86 -20.31
C ASP A 147 2.05 2.20 -20.14
N ALA A 148 2.37 3.30 -19.44
CA ALA A 148 3.75 3.68 -19.13
C ALA A 148 4.44 2.66 -18.22
N ILE A 149 3.74 2.13 -17.22
CA ILE A 149 4.27 1.08 -16.34
C ILE A 149 4.54 -0.19 -17.15
N ALA A 150 3.61 -0.62 -18.00
CA ALA A 150 3.77 -1.78 -18.86
C ALA A 150 4.99 -1.65 -19.77
N GLY A 151 5.15 -0.51 -20.45
CA GLY A 151 6.32 -0.23 -21.28
C GLY A 151 7.65 -0.25 -20.49
N SER A 152 7.65 0.25 -19.25
CA SER A 152 8.84 0.17 -18.38
C SER A 152 9.18 -1.27 -17.98
N ILE A 153 8.18 -2.13 -17.81
CA ILE A 153 8.36 -3.55 -17.46
C ILE A 153 8.85 -4.33 -18.69
N ASP A 154 8.32 -4.04 -19.87
CA ASP A 154 8.68 -4.71 -21.12
C ASP A 154 10.11 -4.35 -21.59
N ASN A 155 10.52 -3.08 -21.48
CA ASN A 155 11.90 -2.69 -21.77
C ASN A 155 12.92 -3.43 -20.88
N LEU A 156 12.58 -3.68 -19.62
CA LEU A 156 13.40 -4.48 -18.70
C LEU A 156 13.51 -5.95 -19.15
N ARG A 157 12.51 -6.46 -19.87
CA ARG A 157 12.53 -7.81 -20.43
C ARG A 157 13.37 -7.91 -21.71
N LEU A 158 13.41 -6.84 -22.51
CA LEU A 158 14.12 -6.79 -23.79
C LEU A 158 15.61 -6.43 -23.66
N SER A 159 16.05 -5.77 -22.58
CA SER A 159 17.45 -5.35 -22.39
C SER A 159 18.42 -6.47 -21.95
N LYS A 160 18.02 -7.74 -22.13
CA LYS A 160 18.82 -8.92 -21.79
C LYS A 160 19.12 -9.78 -23.00
#